data_AF-A0A433BC29-F1
#
_entry.id   AF-A0A433BC29-F1
#
_cell.length_a   1.000
_cell.length_b   1.000
_cell.length_c   1.000
_cell.angle_alpha   90.00
_cell.angle_beta   90.00
_cell.angle_gamma   90.00
#
_symmetry.space_group_name_H-M   'P 1'
#
loop_
_entity.id
_entity.type
_entity.pdbx_description
1 polymer ?
#
loop_
_entity_poly.entity_id
_entity_poly.type
_entity_poly.pdbx_seq_one_letter_code
_entity_poly.pdbx_strand_id
1 'polypeptide(L)'
;LEEAVHIRDIRTIIETLAEYAGTITDPVELARRVRIALSPAIVQQIYGPARELNVIAIEPGLERLLVQALSNTNGTALDPGVADALTRSAAEIANKQEEMGLPACLLVPDQIRGAMARLVRRLAPRMQVLAHSEIPETHTIRIGPILRGAAS
;
A
#
# COMPACT_ATOMS: atom_id res chain seq x y z
N LEU A 1 -11.36 8.06 8.07
CA LEU A 1 -9.98 7.61 7.77
C LEU A 1 -10.04 6.56 6.68
N GLU A 2 -9.54 6.89 5.50
CA GLU A 2 -9.73 6.06 4.31
C GLU A 2 -8.96 4.73 4.33
N GLU A 3 -7.78 4.71 4.95
CA GLU A 3 -6.87 3.55 4.96
C GLU A 3 -6.82 2.85 6.32
N ALA A 4 -7.82 3.08 7.19
CA ALA A 4 -7.88 2.53 8.55
C ALA A 4 -6.64 2.80 9.44
N VAL A 5 -5.75 3.71 9.06
CA VAL A 5 -4.57 4.10 9.86
C VAL A 5 -5.03 4.82 11.12
N HIS A 6 -4.58 4.35 12.28
CA HIS A 6 -4.85 5.04 13.54
C HIS A 6 -4.10 6.37 13.63
N ILE A 7 -4.82 7.46 13.91
CA ILE A 7 -4.27 8.81 14.11
C ILE A 7 -3.92 9.11 15.57
N ARG A 8 -3.55 8.08 16.36
CA ARG A 8 -3.29 8.23 17.80
C ARG A 8 -2.01 9.00 18.08
N ASP A 9 -1.02 8.89 17.19
CA ASP A 9 0.23 9.64 17.29
C ASP A 9 0.07 11.04 16.67
N ILE A 10 -0.76 11.86 17.32
CA ILE A 10 -1.05 13.22 16.89
C ILE A 10 0.23 14.07 16.93
N ARG A 11 1.17 13.76 17.84
CA ARG A 11 2.44 14.46 17.95
C ARG A 11 3.24 14.31 16.65
N THR A 12 3.51 13.08 16.22
CA THR A 12 4.25 12.83 14.98
C THR A 12 3.53 13.42 13.78
N ILE A 13 2.20 13.36 13.74
CA ILE A 13 1.41 13.98 12.66
C ILE A 13 1.66 15.49 12.60
N ILE A 14 1.53 16.20 13.74
CA ILE A 14 1.70 17.66 13.80
C ILE A 14 3.15 18.06 13.52
N GLU A 15 4.13 17.36 14.07
CA GLU A 15 5.55 17.62 13.83
C GLU A 15 5.88 17.48 12.35
N THR A 16 5.42 16.39 11.70
CA THR A 16 5.61 16.18 10.26
C THR A 16 4.94 17.29 9.45
N LEU A 17 3.69 17.65 9.77
CA LEU A 17 3.01 18.72 9.05
C LEU A 17 3.73 20.06 9.23
N ALA A 18 4.18 20.40 10.43
CA ALA A 18 4.90 21.65 10.69
C ALA A 18 6.25 21.71 9.95
N GLU A 19 6.95 20.59 9.82
CA GLU A 19 8.21 20.48 9.08
C GLU A 19 8.00 20.72 7.57
N TYR A 20 6.97 20.12 6.98
CA TYR A 20 6.81 20.08 5.52
C TYR A 20 5.81 21.10 4.95
N ALA A 21 4.85 21.61 5.73
CA ALA A 21 3.79 22.49 5.21
C ALA A 21 4.28 23.83 4.66
N GLY A 22 5.48 24.28 5.03
CA GLY A 22 6.10 25.48 4.48
C GLY A 22 6.62 25.34 3.05
N THR A 23 6.86 24.11 2.58
CA THR A 23 7.45 23.82 1.26
C THR A 23 6.56 22.95 0.37
N ILE A 24 5.75 22.09 0.98
CA ILE A 24 4.83 21.18 0.29
C ILE A 24 3.41 21.71 0.40
N THR A 25 2.82 22.07 -0.73
CA THR A 25 1.44 22.56 -0.81
C THR A 25 0.43 21.48 -1.22
N ASP A 26 0.90 20.41 -1.85
CA ASP A 26 0.05 19.29 -2.24
C ASP A 26 -0.34 18.45 -1.01
N PRO A 27 -1.64 18.39 -0.64
CA PRO A 27 -2.09 17.60 0.50
C PRO A 27 -1.85 16.10 0.33
N VAL A 28 -1.80 15.58 -0.89
CA VAL A 28 -1.52 14.15 -1.15
C VAL A 28 -0.08 13.82 -0.78
N GLU A 29 0.85 14.69 -1.15
CA GLU A 29 2.26 14.57 -0.80
C GLU A 29 2.48 14.75 0.70
N LEU A 30 1.83 15.72 1.35
CA LEU A 30 1.87 15.85 2.81
C LEU A 30 1.35 14.60 3.52
N ALA A 31 0.23 14.03 3.06
CA ALA A 31 -0.32 12.80 3.63
C ALA A 31 0.65 11.62 3.48
N ARG A 32 1.39 11.54 2.36
CA ARG A 32 2.45 10.54 2.17
C ARG A 32 3.58 10.72 3.19
N ARG A 33 4.06 11.94 3.42
CA ARG A 33 5.10 12.22 4.43
C ARG A 33 4.65 11.82 5.83
N VAL A 34 3.42 12.17 6.20
CA VAL A 34 2.82 11.77 7.48
C VAL A 34 2.77 10.25 7.61
N ARG A 35 2.36 9.52 6.56
CA ARG A 35 2.36 8.05 6.60
C ARG A 35 3.75 7.45 6.79
N ILE A 36 4.76 7.99 6.12
CA ILE A 36 6.16 7.56 6.29
C ILE A 36 6.63 7.80 7.73
N ALA A 37 6.32 8.96 8.31
CA ALA A 37 6.64 9.24 9.72
C ALA A 37 5.91 8.28 10.68
N LEU A 38 4.70 7.84 10.31
CA LEU A 38 3.90 6.88 11.07
C LEU A 38 4.20 5.40 10.75
N SER A 39 5.22 5.11 9.94
CA SER A 39 5.56 3.72 9.53
C SER A 39 5.59 2.72 10.68
N PRO A 40 6.25 3.00 11.83
CA PRO A 40 6.27 2.06 12.95
C PRO A 40 4.87 1.76 13.48
N ALA A 41 4.00 2.77 13.59
CA ALA A 41 2.63 2.61 14.07
C ALA A 41 1.76 1.85 13.06
N ILE A 42 1.91 2.13 11.76
CA ILE A 42 1.19 1.44 10.69
C ILE A 42 1.59 -0.04 10.66
N VAL A 43 2.88 -0.35 10.67
CA VAL A 43 3.38 -1.74 10.66
C VAL A 43 2.94 -2.48 11.93
N GLN A 44 3.08 -1.86 13.10
CA GLN A 44 2.60 -2.44 14.36
C GLN A 44 1.09 -2.73 14.35
N GLN A 45 0.30 -1.88 13.70
CA GLN A 45 -1.14 -2.10 13.57
C GLN A 45 -1.47 -3.31 12.69
N ILE A 46 -0.70 -3.55 11.62
CA ILE A 46 -0.97 -4.62 10.65
C ILE A 46 -0.41 -5.96 11.14
N TYR A 47 0.82 -5.94 11.66
CA TYR A 47 1.62 -7.14 11.95
C TYR A 47 1.82 -7.41 13.44
N GLY A 48 1.36 -6.50 14.31
CA GLY A 48 1.61 -6.60 15.75
C GLY A 48 3.12 -6.60 16.04
N PRO A 49 3.61 -7.47 16.96
CA PRO A 49 5.02 -7.49 17.36
C PRO A 49 5.95 -8.19 16.35
N ALA A 50 5.46 -8.62 15.19
CA ALA A 50 6.25 -9.37 14.22
C ALA A 50 7.32 -8.48 13.56
N ARG A 51 8.57 -8.97 13.51
CA ARG A 51 9.69 -8.28 12.85
C ARG A 51 9.92 -8.70 11.40
N GLU A 52 9.40 -9.86 11.03
CA GLU A 52 9.38 -10.34 9.64
C GLU A 52 7.97 -10.09 9.07
N LEU A 53 7.89 -9.24 8.05
CA LEU A 53 6.64 -8.81 7.44
C LEU A 53 6.35 -9.72 6.25
N ASN A 54 5.38 -10.61 6.40
CA ASN A 54 4.89 -11.43 5.30
C ASN A 54 3.97 -10.57 4.42
N VAL A 55 4.48 -10.15 3.25
CA VAL A 55 3.78 -9.25 2.33
C VAL A 55 3.33 -9.99 1.08
N ILE A 56 2.22 -9.55 0.52
CA ILE A 56 1.81 -9.88 -0.84
C ILE A 56 2.64 -8.99 -1.77
N ALA A 57 3.26 -9.58 -2.78
CA ALA A 57 4.04 -8.87 -3.79
C ALA A 57 3.31 -8.85 -5.13
N ILE A 58 3.69 -7.94 -6.03
CA ILE A 58 3.19 -7.91 -7.40
C ILE A 58 4.20 -8.63 -8.31
N GLU A 59 3.69 -9.37 -9.29
CA GLU A 59 4.54 -9.98 -10.32
C GLU A 59 5.31 -8.87 -11.10
N PRO A 60 6.63 -9.00 -11.35
CA PRO A 60 7.45 -7.89 -11.87
C PRO A 60 7.03 -7.35 -13.25
N GLY A 61 6.44 -8.18 -14.12
CA GLY A 61 5.85 -7.72 -15.38
C GLY A 61 4.67 -6.78 -15.13
N LEU A 62 3.72 -7.23 -14.31
CA LEU A 62 2.56 -6.45 -13.90
C LEU A 62 2.93 -5.17 -13.14
N GLU A 63 3.88 -5.22 -12.22
CA GLU A 63 4.32 -4.04 -11.45
C GLU A 63 4.80 -2.92 -12.37
N ARG A 64 5.63 -3.25 -13.38
CA ARG A 64 6.12 -2.26 -14.35
C ARG A 64 4.97 -1.61 -15.14
N LEU A 65 3.97 -2.40 -15.54
CA LEU A 65 2.78 -1.88 -16.21
C LEU A 65 1.97 -0.94 -15.30
N LEU A 66 1.76 -1.34 -14.03
CA LEU A 66 1.05 -0.52 -13.05
C LEU A 66 1.79 0.77 -12.74
N VAL A 67 3.11 0.74 -12.60
CA VAL A 67 3.92 1.96 -12.42
C VAL A 67 3.75 2.92 -13.59
N GLN A 68 3.79 2.43 -14.83
CA GLN A 68 3.59 3.29 -16.00
C GLN A 68 2.19 3.89 -16.06
N ALA A 69 1.15 3.09 -15.77
CA ALA A 69 -0.23 3.51 -15.88
C ALA A 69 -0.70 4.40 -14.71
N LEU A 70 -0.18 4.18 -13.50
CA LEU A 70 -0.67 4.82 -12.27
C LEU A 70 0.21 5.98 -11.78
N SER A 71 1.47 6.07 -12.21
CA SER A 71 2.38 7.14 -11.74
C SER A 71 2.24 8.45 -12.51
N ASN A 72 1.67 8.43 -13.71
CA ASN A 72 1.55 9.61 -14.57
C ASN A 72 0.10 10.12 -14.62
N THR A 73 -0.12 11.39 -14.28
CA THR A 73 -1.40 12.09 -14.49
C THR A 73 -1.79 12.20 -15.98
N ASN A 74 -0.80 12.08 -16.88
CA ASN A 74 -0.95 12.09 -18.35
C ASN A 74 -0.65 10.73 -19.00
N GLY A 75 -0.52 9.66 -18.21
CA GLY A 75 -0.13 8.32 -18.69
C GLY A 75 -1.26 7.57 -19.38
N THR A 76 -0.93 6.49 -20.07
CA THR A 76 -1.91 5.51 -20.56
C THR A 76 -2.71 5.00 -19.37
N ALA A 77 -4.04 5.23 -19.39
CA ALA A 77 -4.92 4.72 -18.37
C ALA A 77 -4.79 3.19 -18.25
N LEU A 78 -4.84 2.68 -17.03
CA LEU A 78 -4.87 1.24 -16.80
C LEU A 78 -6.07 0.64 -17.52
N ASP A 79 -5.84 -0.40 -18.32
CA ASP A 79 -6.90 -1.13 -19.01
C ASP A 79 -7.95 -1.62 -17.98
N PRO A 80 -9.26 -1.35 -18.19
CA PRO A 80 -10.29 -1.75 -17.24
C PRO A 80 -10.33 -3.26 -16.96
N GLY A 81 -10.04 -4.10 -17.97
CA GLY A 81 -10.00 -5.54 -17.80
C GLY A 81 -8.82 -5.98 -16.92
N VAL A 82 -7.65 -5.36 -17.10
CA VAL A 82 -6.49 -5.58 -16.23
C VAL A 82 -6.80 -5.12 -14.80
N ALA A 83 -7.42 -3.95 -14.63
CA ALA A 83 -7.81 -3.42 -13.33
C ALA A 83 -8.79 -4.36 -12.60
N ASP A 84 -9.82 -4.85 -13.30
CA ASP A 84 -10.81 -5.78 -12.75
C ASP A 84 -10.17 -7.11 -12.34
N ALA A 85 -9.34 -7.69 -13.21
CA ALA A 85 -8.64 -8.93 -12.93
C ALA A 85 -7.71 -8.80 -11.71
N LEU A 86 -6.95 -7.70 -11.65
CA LEU A 86 -6.06 -7.38 -10.53
C LEU A 86 -6.84 -7.28 -9.21
N THR A 87 -7.97 -6.58 -9.22
CA THR A 87 -8.76 -6.33 -8.02
C THR A 87 -9.47 -7.60 -7.54
N ARG A 88 -9.89 -8.49 -8.46
CA ARG A 88 -10.41 -9.83 -8.11
C ARG A 88 -9.33 -10.74 -7.52
N SER A 89 -8.17 -10.80 -8.17
CA SER A 89 -6.99 -11.55 -7.68
C SER A 89 -6.58 -11.07 -6.28
N ALA A 90 -6.58 -9.74 -6.06
CA ALA A 90 -6.36 -9.14 -4.75
C ALA A 90 -7.38 -9.64 -3.71
N ALA A 91 -8.68 -9.60 -4.03
CA ALA A 91 -9.73 -10.05 -3.12
C ALA A 91 -9.59 -11.55 -2.76
N GLU A 92 -9.30 -12.40 -3.73
CA GLU A 92 -9.07 -13.83 -3.50
C GLU A 92 -7.86 -14.09 -2.58
N ILE A 93 -6.73 -13.42 -2.83
CA ILE A 93 -5.54 -13.55 -2.00
C ILE A 93 -5.80 -13.00 -0.59
N ALA A 94 -6.51 -11.87 -0.47
CA ALA A 94 -6.86 -11.30 0.83
C ALA A 94 -7.71 -12.26 1.67
N ASN A 95 -8.72 -12.89 1.06
CA ASN A 95 -9.58 -13.86 1.75
C ASN A 95 -8.77 -15.08 2.22
N LYS A 96 -7.88 -15.61 1.37
CA LYS A 96 -7.00 -16.74 1.74
C LYS A 96 -6.06 -16.38 2.89
N GLN A 97 -5.48 -15.19 2.87
CA GLN A 97 -4.63 -14.71 3.98
C GLN A 97 -5.43 -14.64 5.28
N GLU A 98 -6.64 -14.10 5.22
CA GLU A 98 -7.53 -14.00 6.39
C GLU A 98 -7.92 -15.38 6.94
N GLU A 99 -8.26 -16.34 6.08
CA GLU A 99 -8.57 -17.73 6.47
C GLU A 99 -7.38 -18.40 7.19
N MET A 100 -6.15 -18.02 6.85
CA MET A 100 -4.93 -18.48 7.52
C MET A 100 -4.58 -17.67 8.79
N GLY A 101 -5.39 -16.67 9.16
CA GLY A 101 -5.09 -15.75 10.27
C GLY A 101 -3.90 -14.83 10.01
N LEU A 102 -3.53 -14.64 8.73
CA LEU A 102 -2.43 -13.79 8.31
C LEU A 102 -2.97 -12.43 7.81
N PRO A 103 -2.24 -11.33 8.04
CA PRO A 103 -2.60 -10.04 7.46
C PRO A 103 -2.52 -10.07 5.93
N ALA A 104 -3.51 -9.49 5.28
CA ALA A 104 -3.51 -9.23 3.85
C ALA A 104 -2.90 -7.84 3.59
N CYS A 105 -1.60 -7.81 3.30
CA CYS A 105 -0.87 -6.56 3.10
C CYS A 105 -0.07 -6.61 1.79
N LEU A 106 -0.43 -5.75 0.84
CA LEU A 106 0.23 -5.60 -0.45
C LEU A 106 1.37 -4.58 -0.34
N LEU A 107 2.58 -4.99 -0.70
CA LEU A 107 3.74 -4.09 -0.79
C LEU A 107 3.89 -3.60 -2.22
N VAL A 108 4.02 -2.27 -2.39
CA VAL A 108 4.14 -1.62 -3.71
C VAL A 108 5.16 -0.48 -3.70
N PRO A 109 5.64 -0.03 -4.87
CA PRO A 109 6.42 1.19 -4.97
C PRO A 109 5.65 2.43 -4.49
N ASP A 110 6.36 3.39 -3.88
CA ASP A 110 5.83 4.66 -3.36
C ASP A 110 4.91 5.39 -4.34
N GLN A 111 5.33 5.45 -5.60
CA GLN A 111 4.67 6.20 -6.67
C GLN A 111 3.24 5.73 -6.93
N ILE A 112 2.97 4.43 -6.74
CA ILE A 112 1.65 3.84 -7.04
C ILE A 112 0.83 3.51 -5.80
N ARG A 113 1.38 3.64 -4.58
CA ARG A 113 0.70 3.21 -3.35
C ARG A 113 -0.70 3.80 -3.19
N GLY A 114 -0.87 5.11 -3.45
CA GLY A 114 -2.18 5.76 -3.34
C GLY A 114 -3.19 5.28 -4.36
N ALA A 115 -2.76 5.09 -5.61
CA ALA A 115 -3.61 4.55 -6.66
C ALA A 115 -4.00 3.10 -6.37
N MET A 116 -3.04 2.27 -5.97
CA MET A 116 -3.24 0.88 -5.62
C MET A 116 -4.18 0.71 -4.42
N ALA A 117 -3.99 1.50 -3.35
CA ALA A 117 -4.89 1.48 -2.19
C ALA A 117 -6.34 1.78 -2.56
N ARG A 118 -6.56 2.76 -3.45
CA ARG A 118 -7.92 3.11 -3.94
C ARG A 118 -8.49 2.02 -4.86
N LEU A 119 -7.66 1.42 -5.70
CA LEU A 119 -8.06 0.38 -6.65
C LEU A 119 -8.52 -0.88 -5.90
N VAL A 120 -7.68 -1.43 -5.02
CA VAL A 120 -7.95 -2.71 -4.33
C VAL A 120 -9.07 -2.60 -3.30
N ARG A 121 -9.25 -1.43 -2.67
CA ARG A 121 -10.29 -1.21 -1.63
C ARG A 121 -11.70 -1.54 -2.11
N ARG A 122 -11.98 -1.45 -3.41
CA ARG A 122 -13.31 -1.69 -3.98
C ARG A 122 -13.80 -3.13 -3.78
N LEU A 123 -12.91 -4.12 -3.95
CA LEU A 123 -13.25 -5.54 -3.80
C LEU A 123 -12.51 -6.24 -2.66
N ALA A 124 -11.40 -5.67 -2.20
CA ALA A 124 -10.59 -6.18 -1.10
C ALA A 124 -10.43 -5.10 0.01
N PRO A 125 -11.52 -4.67 0.68
CA PRO A 125 -11.47 -3.57 1.66
C PRO A 125 -10.60 -3.87 2.88
N ARG A 126 -10.30 -5.15 3.15
CA ARG A 126 -9.42 -5.60 4.24
C ARG A 126 -7.94 -5.67 3.82
N MET A 127 -7.64 -5.56 2.52
CA MET A 127 -6.28 -5.51 2.04
C MET A 127 -5.65 -4.16 2.38
N GLN A 128 -4.62 -4.20 3.19
CA GLN A 128 -3.77 -3.05 3.46
C GLN A 128 -2.76 -2.88 2.32
N VAL A 129 -2.35 -1.65 2.04
CA VAL A 129 -1.33 -1.35 1.04
C VAL A 129 -0.24 -0.53 1.70
N LEU A 130 0.99 -1.03 1.64
CA LEU A 130 2.19 -0.36 2.13
C LEU A 130 3.11 0.02 0.97
N ALA A 131 3.71 1.20 1.08
CA ALA A 131 4.84 1.57 0.25
C ALA A 131 6.15 1.00 0.82
N HIS A 132 7.20 0.91 0.01
CA HIS A 132 8.52 0.50 0.48
C HIS A 132 9.09 1.46 1.53
N SER A 133 8.86 2.76 1.36
CA SER A 133 9.23 3.77 2.36
C SER A 133 8.46 3.67 3.69
N GLU A 134 7.39 2.87 3.73
CA GLU A 134 6.58 2.66 4.93
C GLU A 134 7.06 1.46 5.76
N ILE A 135 8.17 0.82 5.38
CA ILE A 135 8.77 -0.30 6.09
C ILE A 135 9.92 0.23 6.97
N PRO A 136 9.82 0.14 8.31
CA PRO A 136 10.91 0.56 9.18
C PRO A 136 12.13 -0.33 8.97
N GLU A 137 13.32 0.26 9.01
CA GLU A 137 14.61 -0.44 8.81
C GLU A 137 14.85 -1.59 9.80
N THR A 138 14.13 -1.60 10.92
CA THR A 138 14.18 -2.66 11.94
C THR A 138 13.44 -3.95 11.55
N HIS A 139 12.76 -3.97 10.40
CA HIS A 139 11.95 -5.10 9.92
C HIS A 139 12.54 -5.73 8.66
N THR A 140 12.32 -7.02 8.49
CA THR A 140 12.65 -7.74 7.26
C THR A 140 11.38 -8.05 6.47
N ILE A 141 11.49 -8.09 5.15
CA ILE A 141 10.39 -8.42 4.25
C ILE A 141 10.49 -9.90 3.87
N ARG A 142 9.40 -10.65 4.04
CA ARG A 142 9.25 -11.98 3.45
C ARG A 142 8.18 -11.93 2.36
N ILE A 143 8.54 -12.34 1.16
CA ILE A 143 7.60 -12.44 0.05
C ILE A 143 6.69 -13.64 0.27
N GLY A 144 5.40 -13.38 0.42
CA GLY A 144 4.35 -14.36 0.53
C GLY A 144 3.70 -14.63 -0.84
N PRO A 145 2.36 -14.56 -0.95
CA PRO A 145 1.67 -14.71 -2.22
C PRO A 145 2.07 -13.64 -3.25
N ILE A 146 2.11 -14.02 -4.52
CA ILE A 146 2.35 -13.11 -5.64
C ILE A 146 1.03 -12.82 -6.33
N LEU A 147 0.68 -11.54 -6.38
CA LEU A 147 -0.44 -10.99 -7.12
C LEU A 147 -0.09 -10.95 -8.61
N ARG A 148 -0.83 -11.73 -9.39
CA ARG A 148 -0.68 -11.83 -10.84
C ARG A 148 -1.88 -11.18 -11.53
N GLY A 149 -1.63 -10.59 -12.71
CA GLY A 149 -2.69 -10.15 -13.62
C GLY A 149 -3.42 -11.34 -14.24
N ALA A 150 -4.53 -11.09 -14.94
CA ALA A 150 -5.19 -12.14 -15.71
C ALA A 150 -4.16 -12.86 -16.59
N ALA A 151 -4.06 -14.18 -16.42
CA ALA A 151 -3.31 -15.01 -17.35
C ALA A 151 -3.94 -14.82 -18.73
N SER A 152 -3.13 -14.34 -19.68
CA SER A 152 -3.44 -14.52 -21.10
C SER A 152 -3.17 -15.97 -21.48
#